data_AF-C9EI57-F1
#
_entry.id   AF-C9EI57-F1
#
_cell.length_a   1.000
_cell.length_b   1.000
_cell.length_c   1.000
_cell.angle_alpha   90.00
_cell.angle_beta   90.00
_cell.angle_gamma   90.00
#
_symmetry.space_group_name_H-M   'P 1'
#
loop_
_entity.id
_entity.type
_entity.pdbx_description
1 polymer ?
#
loop_
_entity_poly.entity_id
_entity_poly.type
_entity_poly.pdbx_seq_one_letter_code
_entity_poly.pdbx_strand_id
1 'polypeptide(L)'
;RCNSIRVESGNWILYEHPNFRGHQYYLRRGEYPDFQHWMGYNDSIRSCRLTPQHLGSYRIRVYERENFGGQMMEFSEDCPHVYEQFRYNDIHSCNVQDGHWVFYEEPNYR
;
A
#
# COMPACT_ATOMS: atom_id res chain seq x y z
N ARG A 1 18.87 2.97 -11.97
CA ARG A 1 17.85 3.60 -12.81
C ARG A 1 17.10 2.48 -13.51
N CYS A 2 15.79 2.51 -13.45
CA CYS A 2 14.86 1.55 -14.01
C CYS A 2 13.75 2.37 -14.67
N ASN A 3 13.69 2.32 -16.00
CA ASN A 3 12.81 3.18 -16.80
C ASN A 3 11.58 2.45 -17.32
N SER A 4 11.52 1.13 -17.21
CA SER A 4 10.36 0.33 -17.58
C SER A 4 10.37 -0.97 -16.78
N ILE A 5 9.19 -1.50 -16.48
CA ILE A 5 9.01 -2.72 -15.70
C ILE A 5 7.94 -3.58 -16.37
N ARG A 6 8.17 -4.89 -16.37
CA ARG A 6 7.15 -5.88 -16.75
C ARG A 6 7.01 -6.89 -15.62
N VAL A 7 5.81 -7.02 -15.08
CA VAL A 7 5.47 -7.97 -14.03
C VAL A 7 4.67 -9.11 -14.67
N GLU A 8 5.31 -10.26 -14.83
CA GLU A 8 4.67 -11.45 -15.41
C GLU A 8 3.69 -12.12 -14.44
N SER A 9 4.04 -12.14 -13.15
CA SER A 9 3.25 -12.82 -12.11
C SER A 9 3.52 -12.28 -10.71
N GLY A 10 2.56 -12.52 -9.82
CA GLY A 10 2.58 -12.04 -8.44
C GLY A 10 2.35 -10.53 -8.33
N ASN A 11 2.35 -10.03 -7.10
CA ASN A 11 2.39 -8.59 -6.84
C ASN A 11 3.70 -8.25 -6.12
N TRP A 12 4.27 -7.10 -6.46
CA TRP A 12 5.59 -6.68 -6.02
C TRP A 12 5.50 -5.33 -5.32
N ILE A 13 6.35 -5.13 -4.32
CA ILE A 13 6.62 -3.79 -3.76
C ILE A 13 8.04 -3.42 -4.15
N LEU A 14 8.18 -2.31 -4.85
CA LEU A 14 9.46 -1.73 -5.24
C LEU A 14 9.81 -0.57 -4.33
N TYR A 15 11.11 -0.35 -4.13
CA TYR A 15 11.63 0.66 -3.21
C TYR A 15 12.68 1.52 -3.89
N GLU A 16 12.61 2.82 -3.61
CA GLU A 16 13.54 3.81 -4.16
C GLU A 16 14.98 3.62 -3.69
N HIS A 17 15.18 3.10 -2.48
CA HIS A 17 16.49 2.91 -1.86
C HIS A 17 16.79 1.44 -1.54
N PRO A 18 18.07 1.07 -1.33
CA PRO A 18 18.44 -0.25 -0.87
C PRO A 18 17.78 -0.59 0.49
N ASN A 19 17.67 -1.89 0.79
CA ASN A 19 17.16 -2.40 2.07
C ASN A 19 15.71 -1.97 2.39
N PHE A 20 14.85 -1.91 1.38
CA PHE A 20 13.40 -1.65 1.52
C PHE A 20 13.08 -0.27 2.12
N ARG A 21 13.75 0.78 1.63
CA ARG A 21 13.60 2.17 2.11
C ARG A 21 13.20 3.14 0.99
N GLY A 22 12.78 4.34 1.39
CA GLY A 22 12.33 5.38 0.48
C GLY A 22 10.89 5.16 0.01
N HIS A 23 10.51 5.83 -1.07
CA HIS A 23 9.17 5.68 -1.67
C HIS A 23 8.92 4.22 -2.08
N GLN A 24 7.68 3.78 -1.87
CA GLN A 24 7.24 2.41 -2.11
C GLN A 24 6.22 2.39 -3.24
N TYR A 25 6.37 1.43 -4.16
CA TYR A 25 5.49 1.31 -5.32
C TYR A 25 4.93 -0.11 -5.41
N TYR A 26 3.60 -0.25 -5.33
CA TYR A 26 2.92 -1.54 -5.45
C TYR A 26 2.58 -1.83 -6.91
N LEU A 27 3.12 -2.91 -7.47
CA LEU A 27 2.90 -3.32 -8.84
C LEU A 27 2.17 -4.67 -8.88
N ARG A 28 1.12 -4.72 -9.70
CA ARG A 28 0.41 -5.95 -10.06
C ARG A 28 0.97 -6.47 -11.39
N ARG A 29 0.51 -7.64 -11.81
CA ARG A 29 0.78 -8.15 -13.16
C ARG A 29 0.43 -7.09 -14.21
N GLY A 30 1.38 -6.79 -15.10
CA GLY A 30 1.21 -5.75 -16.12
C GLY A 30 2.52 -5.29 -16.75
N GLU A 31 2.37 -4.40 -17.72
CA GLU A 31 3.47 -3.71 -18.39
C GLU A 31 3.44 -2.23 -17.99
N TYR A 32 4.58 -1.73 -17.55
CA TYR A 32 4.77 -0.37 -17.09
C TYR A 32 5.87 0.29 -17.92
N PRO A 33 5.52 1.01 -19.00
CA PRO A 33 6.48 1.48 -20.00
C PRO A 33 7.38 2.61 -19.49
N ASP A 34 6.95 3.35 -18.48
CA ASP A 34 7.69 4.43 -17.83
C ASP A 34 7.33 4.55 -16.34
N PHE A 35 8.07 5.39 -15.61
CA PHE A 35 7.92 5.51 -14.17
C PHE A 35 6.60 6.12 -13.71
N GLN A 36 5.92 6.89 -14.57
CA GLN A 36 4.63 7.47 -14.24
C GLN A 36 3.55 6.39 -14.18
N HIS A 37 3.70 5.30 -14.94
CA HIS A 37 2.73 4.19 -14.94
C HIS A 37 2.77 3.35 -13.67
N TRP A 38 3.86 3.37 -12.89
CA TRP A 38 3.89 2.78 -11.54
C TRP A 38 3.77 3.82 -10.43
N MET A 39 3.29 5.03 -10.76
CA MET A 39 3.15 6.16 -9.83
C MET A 39 4.49 6.57 -9.18
N GLY A 40 5.59 6.41 -9.92
CA GLY A 40 6.93 6.79 -9.51
C GLY A 40 7.12 8.30 -9.41
N TYR A 41 7.80 8.78 -8.38
CA TYR A 41 8.33 10.15 -8.36
C TYR A 41 9.58 10.30 -9.23
N ASN A 42 10.33 9.20 -9.44
CA ASN A 42 11.53 9.13 -10.27
C ASN A 42 11.79 7.69 -10.76
N ASP A 43 12.87 7.50 -11.53
CA ASP A 43 13.31 6.22 -12.12
C ASP A 43 14.26 5.39 -11.22
N SER A 44 14.45 5.77 -9.95
CA SER A 44 15.33 5.05 -9.03
C SER A 44 14.58 3.93 -8.33
N ILE A 45 14.90 2.69 -8.71
CA ILE A 45 14.51 1.48 -7.98
C ILE A 45 15.78 0.77 -7.54
N ARG A 46 15.86 0.40 -6.25
CA ARG A 46 17.09 -0.13 -5.63
C ARG A 46 16.88 -1.37 -4.76
N SER A 47 15.64 -1.70 -4.41
CA SER A 47 15.28 -2.99 -3.84
C SER A 47 13.83 -3.35 -4.15
N CYS A 48 13.47 -4.63 -4.06
CA CYS A 48 12.13 -5.12 -4.36
C CYS A 48 11.79 -6.34 -3.50
N ARG A 49 10.50 -6.54 -3.22
CA ARG A 49 9.98 -7.74 -2.55
C ARG A 49 8.75 -8.26 -3.28
N LEU A 50 8.64 -9.58 -3.35
CA LEU A 50 7.40 -10.24 -3.72
C LEU A 50 6.44 -10.17 -2.52
N THR A 51 5.17 -9.87 -2.78
CA THR A 51 4.12 -10.04 -1.78
C THR A 51 3.69 -11.51 -1.75
N PRO A 52 3.70 -12.18 -0.59
CA PRO A 52 3.20 -13.53 -0.48
C PRO A 52 1.74 -13.61 -0.96
N GLN A 53 1.38 -14.72 -1.59
CA GLN A 53 -0.02 -15.02 -1.81
C GLN A 53 -0.69 -15.26 -0.46
N HIS A 54 -1.81 -14.58 -0.24
CA HIS A 54 -2.64 -14.77 0.94
C HIS A 54 -3.92 -15.50 0.54
N LEU A 55 -4.23 -16.59 1.23
CA LEU A 55 -5.41 -17.43 0.98
C LEU A 55 -6.47 -17.30 2.08
N GLY A 56 -6.33 -16.31 2.96
CA GLY A 56 -7.22 -16.07 4.10
C GLY A 56 -8.13 -14.85 3.91
N SER A 57 -8.69 -14.38 5.03
CA SER A 57 -9.48 -13.16 5.06
C SER A 57 -8.57 -11.92 4.97
N TYR A 58 -9.14 -10.79 4.61
CA TYR A 58 -8.48 -9.49 4.78
C TYR A 58 -9.19 -8.77 5.91
N ARG A 59 -8.43 -8.37 6.93
CA ARG A 59 -9.02 -7.64 8.06
C ARG A 59 -8.01 -6.71 8.72
N ILE A 60 -8.41 -5.45 8.87
CA ILE A 60 -7.63 -4.42 9.56
C ILE A 60 -8.55 -3.60 10.46
N ARG A 61 -8.03 -3.19 11.62
CA ARG A 61 -8.66 -2.18 12.47
C ARG A 61 -7.85 -0.91 12.46
N VAL A 62 -8.51 0.22 12.28
CA VAL A 62 -7.90 1.56 12.34
C VAL A 62 -8.46 2.32 13.54
N TYR A 63 -7.65 3.20 14.10
CA TYR A 63 -7.95 3.91 15.34
C TYR A 63 -7.64 5.41 15.20
N GLU A 64 -8.51 6.21 15.79
CA GLU A 64 -8.41 7.68 15.84
C GLU A 64 -7.20 8.12 16.65
N ARG A 65 -6.77 7.35 17.65
CA ARG A 65 -5.66 7.75 18.51
C ARG A 65 -4.53 6.74 18.46
N GLU A 66 -3.38 7.18 18.94
CA GLU A 66 -2.23 6.32 19.19
C GLU A 66 -2.57 5.22 20.21
N ASN A 67 -1.73 4.19 20.28
CA ASN A 67 -1.86 3.08 21.22
C ASN A 67 -3.22 2.36 21.17
N PHE A 68 -3.84 2.27 19.98
CA PHE A 68 -5.13 1.61 19.75
C PHE A 68 -6.29 2.22 20.56
N GLY A 69 -6.21 3.51 20.88
CA GLY A 69 -7.24 4.24 21.62
C GLY A 69 -8.23 4.99 20.72
N GLY A 70 -9.26 5.57 21.34
CA GLY A 70 -10.27 6.38 20.64
C GLY A 70 -11.27 5.56 19.84
N GLN A 71 -11.91 6.19 18.86
CA GLN A 71 -12.84 5.49 17.97
C GLN A 71 -12.11 4.50 17.06
N MET A 72 -12.71 3.33 16.87
CA MET A 72 -12.18 2.23 16.07
C MET A 72 -13.14 1.88 14.92
N MET A 73 -12.58 1.54 13.76
CA MET A 73 -13.31 0.96 12.64
C MET A 73 -12.55 -0.24 12.06
N GLU A 74 -13.29 -1.26 11.66
CA GLU A 74 -12.76 -2.46 11.02
C GLU A 74 -13.08 -2.42 9.52
N PHE A 75 -12.08 -2.70 8.69
CA PHE A 75 -12.22 -2.88 7.24
C PHE A 75 -11.88 -4.32 6.86
N SER A 76 -12.65 -4.87 5.93
CA SER A 76 -12.41 -6.19 5.32
C SER A 76 -12.38 -6.15 3.79
N GLU A 77 -12.60 -4.97 3.21
CA GLU A 77 -12.60 -4.69 1.78
C GLU A 77 -11.83 -3.40 1.51
N ASP A 78 -11.55 -3.13 0.24
CA ASP A 78 -10.89 -1.90 -0.19
C ASP A 78 -11.75 -0.66 0.14
N CYS A 79 -11.11 0.40 0.62
CA CYS A 79 -11.77 1.66 0.93
C CYS A 79 -11.13 2.81 0.13
N PRO A 80 -11.77 3.30 -0.95
CA PRO A 80 -11.20 4.38 -1.75
C PRO A 80 -11.19 5.72 -1.02
N HIS A 81 -12.01 5.91 0.02
CA HIS A 81 -12.09 7.16 0.77
C HIS A 81 -12.34 6.90 2.26
N VAL A 82 -11.26 6.75 3.03
CA VAL A 82 -11.32 6.39 4.46
C VAL A 82 -12.21 7.34 5.27
N TYR A 83 -12.09 8.65 5.05
CA TYR A 83 -12.87 9.65 5.80
C TYR A 83 -14.39 9.49 5.65
N GLU A 84 -14.91 9.00 4.50
CA GLU A 84 -16.36 8.82 4.32
C GLU A 84 -16.94 7.79 5.28
N GLN A 85 -16.15 6.75 5.60
CA GLN A 85 -16.54 5.68 6.50
C GLN A 85 -16.09 5.98 7.93
N PHE A 86 -14.81 6.29 8.13
CA PHE A 86 -14.20 6.44 9.46
C PHE A 86 -14.48 7.79 10.11
N ARG A 87 -14.81 8.84 9.34
CA ARG A 87 -15.10 10.21 9.80
C ARG A 87 -13.95 10.95 10.49
N TYR A 88 -12.73 10.39 10.42
CA TYR A 88 -11.49 11.03 10.84
C TYR A 88 -10.56 11.23 9.65
N ASN A 89 -9.84 12.35 9.65
CA ASN A 89 -8.89 12.69 8.58
C ASN A 89 -7.63 11.82 8.64
N ASP A 90 -7.26 11.38 9.84
CA ASP A 90 -6.00 10.69 10.11
C ASP A 90 -6.25 9.35 10.81
N ILE A 91 -5.40 8.37 10.48
CA ILE A 91 -5.30 7.09 11.19
C ILE A 91 -4.02 7.15 12.02
N HIS A 92 -4.16 7.14 13.35
CA HIS A 92 -3.01 7.28 14.26
C HIS A 92 -2.45 5.95 14.75
N SER A 93 -3.26 4.88 14.73
CA SER A 93 -2.77 3.53 14.91
C SER A 93 -3.65 2.52 14.18
N CYS A 94 -3.10 1.35 13.83
CA CYS A 94 -3.85 0.29 13.19
C CYS A 94 -3.36 -1.10 13.62
N ASN A 95 -4.26 -2.09 13.58
CA ASN A 95 -3.96 -3.49 13.83
C ASN A 95 -4.35 -4.31 12.59
N VAL A 96 -3.35 -4.83 11.88
CA VAL A 96 -3.55 -5.77 10.77
C VAL A 96 -3.82 -7.14 11.37
N GLN A 97 -5.06 -7.59 11.28
CA GLN A 97 -5.46 -8.89 11.81
C GLN A 97 -5.23 -10.01 10.80
N ASP A 98 -5.43 -9.73 9.52
CA ASP A 98 -5.21 -10.69 8.45
C ASP A 98 -4.92 -10.01 7.10
N GLY A 99 -4.13 -10.69 6.26
CA GLY A 99 -3.76 -10.25 4.92
C GLY A 99 -2.69 -9.16 4.84
N HIS A 100 -2.66 -8.48 3.70
CA HIS A 100 -1.72 -7.38 3.39
C HIS A 100 -2.54 -6.14 3.02
N TRP A 101 -2.17 -4.99 3.57
CA TRP A 101 -2.88 -3.72 3.36
C TRP A 101 -1.90 -2.67 2.86
N VAL A 102 -2.37 -1.84 1.92
CA VAL A 102 -1.62 -0.69 1.39
C VAL A 102 -2.38 0.57 1.78
N PHE A 103 -1.67 1.51 2.38
CA PHE A 103 -2.22 2.81 2.74
C PHE A 103 -1.80 3.81 1.67
N TYR A 104 -2.72 4.69 1.32
CA TYR A 104 -2.53 5.78 0.39
C TYR A 104 -2.77 7.08 1.13
N GLU A 105 -2.00 8.10 0.79
CA GLU A 105 -2.08 9.42 1.42
C GLU A 105 -3.32 10.17 0.89
N GLU A 106 -3.65 10.00 -0.39
CA GLU A 106 -4.81 10.60 -1.03
C GLU A 106 -5.93 9.58 -1.29
N PRO A 107 -7.20 10.04 -1.36
CA PRO A 107 -8.32 9.20 -1.79
C PRO A 107 -8.12 8.62 -3.19
N ASN A 108 -8.82 7.52 -3.47
CA ASN A 108 -8.78 6.79 -4.74
C ASN A 108 -7.39 6.23 -5.08
N TYR A 109 -6.66 5.77 -4.05
CA TYR A 109 -5.41 5.04 -4.16
C TYR A 109 -4.27 5.86 -4.79
N ARG A 110 -4.12 7.11 -4.32
CA ARG A 110 -3.09 8.05 -4.78
C ARG A 110 -2.06 8.36 -3.72
#